data_AF-A0A0A5HTJ9-F1
#
_entry.id   AF-A0A0A5HTJ9-F1
#
_cell.length_a   1.000
_cell.length_b   1.000
_cell.length_c   1.000
_cell.angle_alpha   90.00
_cell.angle_beta   90.00
_cell.angle_gamma   90.00
#
_symmetry.space_group_name_H-M   'P 1'
#
loop_
_entity.id
_entity.type
_entity.pdbx_description
1 polymer ?
#
loop_
_entity_poly.entity_id
_entity_poly.type
_entity_poly.pdbx_seq_one_letter_code
_entity_poly.pdbx_strand_id
1 'polypeptide(L)' 'MFVIQAKHPDNPDYTNNYIKNYAHSELVIPEGVEQLTPSTWWLPDASNLQFLIELGRWSADMNLDFDVKYCKAP' A
#
# COMPACT_ATOMS: atom_id res chain seq x y z
N MET A 1 -4.64 5.70 12.77
CA MET A 1 -3.64 5.47 11.70
C MET A 1 -4.07 4.26 10.91
N PHE A 2 -3.71 4.16 9.64
CA PHE A 2 -4.03 3.01 8.80
C PHE A 2 -2.75 2.28 8.44
N VAL A 3 -2.75 0.96 8.61
CA VAL A 3 -1.75 0.07 8.05
C VAL A 3 -2.40 -0.62 6.87
N ILE A 4 -1.81 -0.47 5.69
CA ILE A 4 -2.30 -1.07 4.45
C ILE A 4 -1.31 -2.13 4.03
N GLN A 5 -1.78 -3.35 3.82
CA GLN A 5 -0.97 -4.44 3.30
C GLN A 5 -1.52 -4.92 1.95
N ALA A 6 -0.73 -4.83 0.88
CA ALA A 6 -1.05 -5.42 -0.41
C ALA A 6 -0.77 -6.92 -0.41
N LYS A 7 -1.60 -7.71 -1.09
CA LYS A 7 -1.45 -9.17 -1.31
C LYS A 7 -1.96 -9.53 -2.70
N HIS A 8 -1.26 -10.38 -3.44
CA HIS A 8 -1.83 -10.98 -4.64
C HIS A 8 -2.60 -12.26 -4.25
N PRO A 9 -3.88 -12.42 -4.65
CA PRO A 9 -4.74 -13.50 -4.17
C PRO A 9 -4.20 -14.90 -4.54
N ASP A 10 -3.61 -15.04 -5.72
CA ASP A 10 -3.15 -16.33 -6.23
C ASP A 10 -1.65 -16.61 -6.00
N ASN A 11 -0.89 -15.63 -5.53
CA ASN A 11 0.57 -15.76 -5.43
C ASN A 11 1.15 -14.87 -4.31
N PRO A 12 1.28 -15.40 -3.09
CA PRO A 12 1.78 -14.61 -1.96
C PRO A 12 3.23 -14.13 -2.15
N ASP A 13 4.07 -14.83 -2.91
CA ASP A 13 5.46 -14.44 -3.20
C ASP A 13 5.58 -13.32 -4.25
N TYR A 14 4.61 -13.25 -5.18
CA TYR A 14 4.48 -12.17 -6.17
C TYR A 14 4.47 -10.79 -5.51
N THR A 15 3.83 -10.73 -4.35
CA THR A 15 3.65 -9.55 -3.50
C THR A 15 4.96 -8.92 -3.02
N ASN A 16 6.05 -9.68 -2.85
CA ASN A 16 7.28 -9.13 -2.26
C ASN A 16 8.29 -8.61 -3.29
N ASN A 17 8.42 -9.25 -4.45
CA ASN A 17 9.41 -8.84 -5.46
C ASN A 17 8.84 -7.87 -6.49
N TYR A 18 7.58 -8.07 -6.91
CA TYR A 18 7.00 -7.25 -7.99
C TYR A 18 6.48 -5.91 -7.48
N ILE A 19 5.72 -5.93 -6.38
CA ILE A 19 5.22 -4.72 -5.71
C ILE A 19 6.39 -3.83 -5.27
N LYS A 20 7.48 -4.42 -4.77
CA LYS A 20 8.69 -3.68 -4.40
C LYS A 20 9.23 -2.82 -5.52
N ASN A 21 9.34 -3.39 -6.73
CA ASN A 21 9.94 -2.70 -7.85
C ASN A 21 8.97 -1.69 -8.47
N TYR A 22 7.68 -2.03 -8.52
CA TYR A 22 6.68 -1.20 -9.19
C TYR A 22 6.18 -0.04 -8.32
N ALA A 23 5.87 -0.30 -7.04
CA ALA A 23 5.42 0.75 -6.12
C ALA A 23 6.52 1.81 -5.88
N HIS A 24 7.79 1.41 -5.92
CA HIS A 24 8.91 2.34 -5.75
C HIS A 24 9.15 3.23 -6.98
N SER A 25 8.79 2.77 -8.20
CA SER A 25 9.04 3.51 -9.44
C SER A 25 7.87 4.40 -9.87
N GLU A 26 6.63 4.00 -9.56
CA GLU A 26 5.42 4.64 -10.11
C GLU A 26 4.64 5.43 -9.05
N LEU A 27 4.77 5.08 -7.77
CA LEU A 27 3.96 5.66 -6.72
C LEU A 27 4.73 6.78 -5.99
N VAL A 28 4.25 8.01 -6.10
CA VAL A 28 4.76 9.11 -5.29
C VAL A 28 4.20 8.95 -3.89
N ILE A 29 5.07 8.63 -2.92
CA ILE A 29 4.69 8.50 -1.51
C ILE A 29 4.54 9.92 -0.92
N PRO A 30 3.34 10.34 -0.47
CA PRO A 30 3.13 11.66 0.11
C PRO A 30 3.84 11.82 1.45
N GLU A 31 4.04 13.07 1.87
CA GLU A 31 4.61 13.39 3.17
C GLU A 31 3.75 12.81 4.31
N GLY A 32 4.42 12.23 5.31
CA GLY A 32 3.77 11.58 6.44
C GLY A 32 3.34 10.14 6.19
N VAL A 33 3.28 9.64 4.95
CA VAL A 33 3.11 8.20 4.69
C VAL A 33 4.45 7.51 4.84
N GLU A 34 4.53 6.51 5.71
CA GLU A 34 5.74 5.72 5.91
C GLU A 34 5.59 4.33 5.27
N GLN A 35 6.57 3.92 4.46
CA GLN A 35 6.61 2.54 3.95
C GLN A 35 7.39 1.66 4.95
N LEU A 36 6.71 0.68 5.55
CA LEU A 36 7.31 -0.23 6.53
C LEU A 36 7.97 -1.44 5.86
N THR A 37 7.31 -1.97 4.83
CA THR A 37 7.84 -3.03 3.97
C THR A 37 7.40 -2.74 2.53
N PRO A 38 7.94 -3.43 1.52
CA PRO A 38 7.51 -3.22 0.14
C PRO A 38 6.00 -3.32 -0.08
N SER A 39 5.32 -4.18 0.68
CA SER A 39 3.89 -4.44 0.60
C SER A 39 3.08 -3.81 1.74
N THR A 40 3.70 -3.04 2.63
CA THR A 40 3.04 -2.46 3.80
C THR A 40 3.34 -0.98 3.96
N TRP A 41 2.29 -0.18 4.08
CA TRP A 41 2.36 1.27 4.28
C TRP A 41 1.61 1.70 5.53
N TRP A 42 2.10 2.75 6.14
CA TRP A 42 1.56 3.41 7.32
C TRP A 42 1.07 4.80 6.94
N LEU A 43 -0.19 5.08 7.23
CA LEU A 43 -0.82 6.35 6.98
C LEU A 43 -1.24 6.95 8.33
N PRO A 44 -0.71 8.12 8.71
CA PRO A 44 -0.96 8.72 10.02
C PRO A 44 -2.45 9.06 10.17
N ASP A 45 -3.08 9.55 9.11
CA ASP A 45 -4.48 9.89 9.06
C ASP A 45 -5.09 9.67 7.66
N ALA A 46 -6.39 9.92 7.51
CA ALA A 46 -7.13 9.79 6.26
C ALA A 46 -6.94 10.98 5.30
N SER A 47 -6.14 11.99 5.67
CA SER A 47 -5.92 13.18 4.82
C SER A 47 -5.14 12.83 3.54
N ASN A 48 -4.40 11.73 3.56
CA ASN A 48 -3.76 11.13 2.38
C ASN A 48 -4.74 10.33 1.51
N LEU A 49 -5.95 10.87 1.32
CA LEU A 49 -7.03 10.26 0.54
C LEU A 49 -6.63 10.04 -0.93
N GLN A 50 -5.78 10.92 -1.46
CA GLN A 50 -5.25 10.79 -2.82
C GLN A 50 -4.35 9.56 -2.98
N PHE A 51 -3.48 9.28 -2.00
CA PHE A 51 -2.67 8.06 -1.98
C PHE A 51 -3.53 6.80 -1.88
N LEU A 52 -4.60 6.82 -1.08
CA LEU A 52 -5.56 5.71 -1.01
C LEU A 52 -6.25 5.45 -2.36
N ILE A 53 -6.62 6.51 -3.09
CA ILE A 53 -7.22 6.41 -4.42
C ILE A 53 -6.21 5.85 -5.43
N GLU A 54 -4.96 6.33 -5.39
CA GLU A 54 -3.90 5.85 -6.29
C GLU A 54 -3.53 4.39 -6.01
N LEU A 55 -3.45 3.98 -4.73
CA LEU A 55 -3.30 2.58 -4.34
C LEU A 55 -4.45 1.72 -4.89
N GLY A 56 -5.69 2.19 -4.74
CA GLY A 56 -6.89 1.48 -5.21
C GLY A 56 -6.94 1.32 -6.73
N ARG A 57 -6.51 2.34 -7.48
CA ARG A 57 -6.35 2.22 -8.94
C ARG A 57 -5.28 1.19 -9.30
N TRP A 58 -4.15 1.25 -8.60
CA TRP A 58 -3.07 0.31 -8.81
C TRP A 58 -3.45 -1.15 -8.47
N SER A 59 -4.29 -1.39 -7.45
CA SER A 59 -4.81 -2.76 -7.21
C SER A 59 -5.62 -3.29 -8.37
N ALA A 60 -6.42 -2.45 -9.02
CA ALA A 60 -7.26 -2.92 -10.11
C ALA A 60 -6.41 -3.35 -11.32
N ASP A 61 -5.35 -2.61 -11.61
CA ASP A 61 -4.44 -2.91 -12.73
C ASP A 61 -3.59 -4.16 -12.46
N MET A 62 -3.23 -4.41 -11.18
CA MET A 62 -2.33 -5.50 -10.76
C MET A 62 -3.05 -6.70 -10.14
N ASN A 63 -4.38 -6.68 -10.06
CA ASN A 63 -5.19 -7.68 -9.36
C ASN A 63 -4.72 -7.95 -7.92
N LEU A 64 -4.55 -6.88 -7.14
CA LEU A 64 -4.10 -6.96 -5.75
C LEU A 64 -5.27 -6.78 -4.78
N ASP A 65 -5.27 -7.57 -3.72
CA ASP A 65 -6.13 -7.37 -2.55
C ASP A 65 -5.40 -6.53 -1.51
N PHE A 66 -6.12 -5.62 -0.87
CA PHE A 66 -5.60 -4.81 0.24
C PHE A 66 -6.27 -5.18 1.57
N ASP A 67 -5.44 -5.47 2.57
CA ASP A 67 -5.85 -5.59 3.96
C ASP A 67 -5.56 -4.26 4.66
N VAL A 68 -6.62 -3.48 4.91
CA VAL A 68 -6.53 -2.17 5.57
C VAL A 68 -6.93 -2.31 7.03
N LYS A 69 -6.00 -2.01 7.94
CA LYS A 69 -6.21 -2.06 9.38
C LYS A 69 -6.08 -0.69 10.00
N TYR A 70 -7.08 -0.29 10.78
CA TYR A 70 -6.94 0.89 11.62
C TYR A 70 -6.17 0.55 12.89
N CYS A 71 -4.99 1.13 13.04
CA CYS A 71 -4.15 1.03 14.22
C CYS A 71 -4.21 2.34 15.01
N LYS A 72 -4.32 2.23 16.33
CA LYS A 72 -4.17 3.39 17.22
C LYS A 72 -2.71 3.82 17.23
N ALA A 73 -2.44 5.12 17.15
CA ALA A 73 -1.10 5.64 17.38
C ALA A 73 -0.62 5.20 18.77
N PRO A 74 0.65 4.77 18.92
CA PRO A 74 1.22 4.53 20.23
C PRO A 74 1.16 5.79 21.10
#